data_AF-A0A1Q3QK30-F1
#
_entry.id   AF-A0A1Q3QK30-F1
#
_cell.length_a   1.000
_cell.length_b   1.000
_cell.length_c   1.000
_cell.angle_alpha   90.00
_cell.angle_beta   90.00
_cell.angle_gamma   90.00
#
_symmetry.space_group_name_H-M   'P 1'
#
loop_
_entity.id
_entity.type
_entity.pdbx_description
1 polymer ?
#
loop_
_entity_poly.entity_id
_entity_poly.type
_entity_poly.pdbx_seq_one_letter_code
_entity_poly.pdbx_strand_id
1 'polypeptide(L)'
;MDFRAPGVTLTLGCSNEEDGLEEVLTGRRTVHQSMRQVGDRSLYVLGINKALASLGGLLSSDSIVPLITELRAMFHWVILDFAPVIPMADVGEVLPHVDGAIIVVRSGKTDKSLIAPSLEILGSKIWGVILNDSVINGSAYYGYYGMKKG
;
A
#
# COMPACT_ATOMS: atom_id res chain seq x y z
N MET A 1 1.48 -4.50 -1.19
CA MET A 1 1.45 -4.54 -2.66
C MET A 1 0.27 -5.40 -3.08
N ASP A 2 -0.79 -4.84 -3.68
CA ASP A 2 -1.96 -5.62 -4.13
C ASP A 2 -1.83 -6.04 -5.60
N PHE A 3 -1.33 -7.26 -5.82
CA PHE A 3 -1.24 -7.85 -7.15
C PHE A 3 -2.54 -8.49 -7.62
N ARG A 4 -3.55 -8.66 -6.76
CA ARG A 4 -4.82 -9.30 -7.15
C ARG A 4 -5.80 -8.26 -7.71
N ALA A 5 -5.81 -7.07 -7.13
CA ALA A 5 -6.65 -5.95 -7.55
C ALA A 5 -5.86 -4.63 -7.59
N PRO A 6 -4.84 -4.50 -8.46
CA PRO A 6 -4.02 -3.30 -8.52
C PRO A 6 -4.85 -2.09 -8.97
N GLY A 7 -4.93 -1.06 -8.12
CA GLY A 7 -5.74 0.14 -8.37
C GLY A 7 -4.99 1.48 -8.34
N VAL A 8 -3.77 1.50 -7.79
CA VAL A 8 -3.01 2.75 -7.53
C VAL A 8 -2.68 3.50 -8.83
N THR A 9 -2.13 2.80 -9.83
CA THR A 9 -1.75 3.41 -11.12
C THR A 9 -2.94 4.03 -11.84
N LEU A 10 -4.06 3.30 -11.89
CA LEU A 10 -5.31 3.78 -12.48
C LEU A 10 -5.84 5.02 -11.74
N THR A 11 -5.88 4.97 -10.41
CA THR A 11 -6.37 6.07 -9.56
C THR A 11 -5.55 7.34 -9.74
N LEU A 12 -4.24 7.20 -9.95
CA LEU A 12 -3.30 8.32 -10.10
C LEU A 12 -3.07 8.75 -11.55
N GLY A 13 -3.69 8.08 -12.53
CA GLY A 13 -3.51 8.38 -13.96
C GLY A 13 -2.11 8.06 -14.49
N CYS A 14 -1.44 7.06 -13.91
CA CYS A 14 -0.06 6.66 -14.23
C CYS A 14 0.03 5.22 -14.74
N SER A 15 -1.02 4.73 -15.41
CA SER A 15 -1.02 3.39 -16.01
C SER A 15 0.12 3.25 -17.02
N ASN A 16 0.87 2.16 -16.91
CA ASN A 16 1.81 1.71 -17.91
C ASN A 16 1.56 0.23 -18.17
N GLU A 17 1.74 -0.22 -19.41
CA GLU A 17 1.59 -1.64 -19.77
C GLU A 17 2.96 -2.36 -19.84
N GLU A 18 4.05 -1.62 -20.02
CA GLU A 18 5.35 -2.21 -20.38
C GLU A 18 6.23 -2.63 -19.19
N ASP A 19 6.17 -1.91 -18.07
CA ASP A 19 7.03 -2.15 -16.91
C ASP A 19 6.42 -1.72 -15.58
N GLY A 20 6.63 -2.55 -14.55
CA GLY A 20 6.14 -2.27 -13.21
C GLY A 20 6.90 -3.04 -12.14
N LEU A 21 6.24 -3.23 -11.02
CA LEU A 21 6.78 -3.85 -9.82
C LEU A 21 7.17 -5.32 -10.04
N GLU A 22 6.44 -6.06 -10.86
CA GLU A 22 6.79 -7.45 -11.20
C GLU A 22 8.13 -7.52 -11.95
N GLU A 23 8.33 -6.68 -12.97
CA GLU A 23 9.58 -6.62 -13.73
C GLU A 23 10.77 -6.24 -12.84
N VAL A 24 10.55 -5.35 -11.87
CA VAL A 24 11.58 -4.96 -10.91
C VAL A 24 11.93 -6.11 -9.96
N LEU A 25 10.92 -6.76 -9.38
CA LEU A 25 11.12 -7.87 -8.44
C LEU A 25 11.74 -9.12 -9.10
N THR A 26 11.55 -9.26 -10.42
CA THR A 26 12.17 -10.33 -11.23
C THR A 26 13.50 -9.92 -11.87
N GLY A 27 13.97 -8.69 -11.63
CA GLY A 27 15.24 -8.17 -12.17
C GLY A 27 15.23 -7.90 -13.69
N ARG A 28 14.06 -7.93 -14.34
CA ARG A 28 13.90 -7.64 -15.78
C ARG A 28 14.00 -6.15 -16.08
N ARG A 29 13.71 -5.28 -15.10
CA ARG A 29 13.80 -3.81 -15.19
C ARG A 29 14.36 -3.23 -13.91
N THR A 30 14.92 -2.02 -14.00
CA THR A 30 15.36 -1.26 -12.81
C THR A 30 14.22 -0.43 -12.23
N VAL A 31 14.30 -0.08 -10.95
CA VAL A 31 13.33 0.81 -10.29
C VAL A 31 13.17 2.12 -11.06
N HIS A 32 14.28 2.76 -11.44
CA HIS A 32 14.27 4.03 -12.17
C HIS A 32 13.56 3.95 -13.53
N GLN A 33 13.64 2.81 -14.23
CA GLN A 33 12.96 2.63 -15.52
C GLN A 33 11.44 2.45 -15.34
N SER A 34 11.04 1.76 -14.27
CA SER A 34 9.64 1.37 -14.04
C SER A 34 8.82 2.39 -13.24
N MET A 35 9.46 3.38 -12.62
CA MET A 35 8.78 4.42 -11.85
C MET A 35 8.20 5.52 -12.73
N ARG A 36 7.00 5.98 -12.38
CA ARG A 36 6.30 7.05 -13.10
C ARG A 36 6.01 8.22 -12.15
N GLN A 37 6.31 9.43 -12.61
CA GLN A 37 5.96 10.65 -11.89
C GLN A 37 4.48 10.96 -12.06
N VAL A 38 3.82 11.38 -10.98
CA VAL A 38 2.40 11.73 -10.99
C VAL A 38 2.25 13.22 -11.32
N GLY A 39 1.96 13.52 -12.58
CA GLY A 39 1.93 14.89 -13.10
C GLY A 39 3.24 15.63 -12.79
N ASP A 40 3.15 16.88 -12.34
CA ASP A 40 4.32 17.71 -12.02
C ASP A 40 4.72 17.66 -10.53
N ARG A 41 4.26 16.64 -9.79
CA ARG A 41 4.49 16.53 -8.34
C ARG A 41 5.76 15.75 -8.03
N SER A 42 6.36 15.97 -6.86
CA SER A 42 7.39 15.07 -6.29
C SER A 42 6.77 13.79 -5.72
N LEU A 43 5.92 13.14 -6.50
CA LEU A 43 5.24 11.89 -6.19
C LEU A 43 5.49 10.93 -7.35
N TYR A 44 5.94 9.73 -7.01
CA TYR A 44 6.24 8.70 -7.97
C TYR A 44 5.54 7.40 -7.60
N VAL A 45 5.19 6.63 -8.61
CA VAL A 45 4.50 5.34 -8.48
C VAL A 45 5.33 4.27 -9.15
N LEU A 46 5.69 3.24 -8.40
CA LEU A 46 6.10 1.95 -8.94
C LEU A 46 4.87 1.05 -8.98
N GLY A 47 4.24 0.98 -10.15
CA GLY A 47 2.93 0.38 -10.32
C GLY A 47 2.93 -1.14 -10.46
N ILE A 48 1.78 -1.77 -10.25
CA ILE A 48 1.50 -3.14 -10.69
C ILE A 48 0.62 -3.02 -11.92
N ASN A 49 1.11 -3.52 -13.05
CA ASN A 49 0.42 -3.33 -14.33
C ASN A 49 -0.50 -4.49 -14.68
N LYS A 50 -0.19 -5.68 -14.16
CA LYS A 50 -0.90 -6.91 -14.45
C LYS A 50 -1.31 -7.58 -13.15
N ALA A 51 -2.59 -7.89 -13.04
CA ALA A 51 -3.08 -8.69 -11.93
C ALA A 51 -2.52 -10.12 -12.02
N LEU A 52 -2.04 -10.65 -10.90
CA LEU A 52 -1.52 -12.00 -10.77
C LEU A 52 -2.42 -12.84 -9.86
N ALA A 53 -2.79 -14.03 -10.31
CA ALA A 53 -3.62 -14.96 -9.52
C ALA A 53 -2.85 -15.58 -8.34
N SER A 54 -1.53 -15.70 -8.46
CA SER A 54 -0.61 -16.19 -7.43
C SER A 54 0.72 -15.46 -7.55
N LEU A 55 1.38 -15.20 -6.42
CA LEU A 55 2.65 -14.49 -6.39
C LEU A 55 3.87 -15.40 -6.49
N GLY A 56 3.73 -16.71 -6.26
CA GLY A 56 4.82 -17.67 -6.52
C GLY A 56 6.18 -17.31 -5.87
N GLY A 57 6.19 -16.61 -4.73
CA GLY A 57 7.42 -16.15 -4.07
C GLY A 57 7.99 -14.82 -4.59
N LEU A 58 7.25 -14.09 -5.43
CA LEU A 58 7.63 -12.76 -5.95
C LEU A 58 7.91 -11.74 -4.84
N LEU A 59 7.27 -11.90 -3.68
CA LEU A 59 7.48 -11.09 -2.48
C LEU A 59 8.39 -11.75 -1.45
N SER A 60 9.23 -12.71 -1.88
CA SER A 60 10.24 -13.28 -1.00
C SER A 60 11.22 -12.23 -0.50
N SER A 61 11.78 -12.48 0.69
CA SER A 61 12.84 -11.67 1.29
C SER A 61 13.97 -11.31 0.30
N ASP A 62 14.38 -12.26 -0.55
CA ASP A 62 15.46 -12.08 -1.54
C ASP A 62 15.15 -11.03 -2.61
N SER A 63 13.87 -10.88 -2.99
CA SER A 63 13.44 -9.88 -3.97
C SER A 63 13.01 -8.56 -3.31
N ILE A 64 12.35 -8.61 -2.15
CA ILE A 64 11.75 -7.42 -1.54
C ILE A 64 12.76 -6.55 -0.79
N VAL A 65 13.74 -7.15 -0.11
CA VAL A 65 14.72 -6.42 0.70
C VAL A 65 15.59 -5.49 -0.14
N PRO A 66 16.15 -5.92 -1.30
CA PRO A 66 16.89 -5.03 -2.18
C PRO A 66 16.03 -3.87 -2.68
N LEU A 67 14.78 -4.14 -3.08
CA LEU A 67 13.85 -3.12 -3.56
C LEU A 67 13.57 -2.06 -2.49
N ILE A 68 13.22 -2.47 -1.26
CA ILE A 68 12.96 -1.53 -0.17
C ILE A 68 14.22 -0.72 0.15
N THR A 69 15.39 -1.35 0.13
CA THR A 69 16.67 -0.67 0.38
C THR A 69 16.94 0.42 -0.65
N GLU A 70 16.73 0.12 -1.94
CA GLU A 70 16.88 1.08 -3.04
C GLU A 70 15.87 2.23 -2.91
N LEU A 71 14.58 1.92 -2.68
CA LEU A 71 13.53 2.94 -2.51
C LEU A 71 13.81 3.86 -1.32
N ARG A 72 14.32 3.33 -0.20
CA ARG A 72 14.69 4.12 0.99
C ARG A 72 15.88 5.06 0.72
N ALA A 73 16.76 4.72 -0.21
CA ALA A 73 17.86 5.61 -0.60
C ALA A 73 17.38 6.76 -1.51
N MET A 74 16.31 6.53 -2.27
CA MET A 74 15.77 7.49 -3.24
C MET A 74 14.70 8.43 -2.65
N PHE A 75 13.93 7.98 -1.66
CA PHE A 75 12.76 8.69 -1.16
C PHE A 75 12.78 8.83 0.36
N HIS A 76 12.29 9.99 0.83
CA HIS A 76 12.08 10.22 2.25
C HIS A 76 10.88 9.44 2.80
N TRP A 77 9.84 9.28 1.98
CA TRP A 77 8.65 8.51 2.31
C TRP A 77 8.41 7.46 1.22
N VAL A 78 8.25 6.21 1.65
CA VAL A 78 7.88 5.08 0.79
C VAL A 78 6.58 4.50 1.33
N ILE A 79 5.51 4.54 0.54
CA ILE A 79 4.20 4.00 0.90
C ILE A 79 4.00 2.71 0.10
N LEU A 80 3.75 1.62 0.82
CA LEU A 80 3.45 0.33 0.22
C LEU A 80 1.95 0.04 0.39
N ASP A 81 1.20 0.04 -0.71
CA ASP A 81 -0.23 -0.26 -0.71
C ASP A 81 -0.48 -1.77 -0.72
N PHE A 82 -1.13 -2.34 0.30
CA PHE A 82 -1.39 -3.78 0.43
C PHE A 82 -2.88 -4.09 0.32
N ALA A 83 -3.19 -5.25 -0.25
CA ALA A 83 -4.50 -5.87 -0.11
C ALA A 83 -4.79 -6.21 1.38
N PRO A 84 -6.04 -6.56 1.73
CA PRO A 84 -6.41 -6.87 3.10
C PRO A 84 -5.47 -7.88 3.77
N VAL A 85 -5.06 -7.58 5.01
CA VAL A 85 -4.10 -8.39 5.79
C VAL A 85 -4.53 -9.85 5.89
N ILE A 86 -5.83 -10.10 5.99
CA ILE A 86 -6.41 -11.45 6.02
C ILE A 86 -7.17 -11.66 4.70
N PRO A 87 -6.95 -12.78 3.98
CA PRO A 87 -6.16 -13.97 4.34
C PRO A 87 -4.70 -13.94 3.84
N MET A 88 -4.13 -12.78 3.51
CA MET A 88 -2.88 -12.73 2.73
C MET A 88 -1.62 -12.99 3.57
N ALA A 89 -0.96 -14.09 3.25
CA ALA A 89 0.35 -14.46 3.79
C ALA A 89 1.46 -13.44 3.44
N ASP A 90 1.30 -12.71 2.34
CA ASP A 90 2.37 -11.90 1.74
C ASP A 90 2.75 -10.67 2.58
N VAL A 91 1.90 -10.23 3.51
CA VAL A 91 2.24 -9.14 4.44
C VAL A 91 3.39 -9.57 5.36
N GLY A 92 3.47 -10.85 5.73
CA GLY A 92 4.48 -11.37 6.64
C GLY A 92 5.92 -11.26 6.12
N GLU A 93 6.14 -11.40 4.82
CA GLU A 93 7.45 -11.25 4.20
C GLU A 93 7.92 -9.79 4.17
N VAL A 94 6.99 -8.84 4.03
CA VAL A 94 7.34 -7.41 3.87
C VAL A 94 7.36 -6.66 5.20
N LEU A 95 6.50 -7.03 6.14
CA LEU A 95 6.29 -6.35 7.42
C LEU A 95 7.57 -6.16 8.27
N PRO A 96 8.52 -7.12 8.33
CA PRO A 96 9.78 -6.93 9.05
C PRO A 96 10.63 -5.77 8.51
N HIS A 97 10.46 -5.45 7.22
CA HIS A 97 11.28 -4.49 6.48
C HIS A 97 10.66 -3.10 6.36
N VAL A 98 9.48 -2.88 6.93
CA VAL A 98 8.86 -1.54 7.01
C VAL A 98 9.02 -0.92 8.38
N ASP A 99 9.02 0.41 8.45
CA ASP A 99 9.10 1.15 9.71
C ASP A 99 7.80 1.03 10.52
N GLY A 100 6.66 0.95 9.83
CA GLY A 100 5.37 0.66 10.43
C GLY A 100 4.24 0.49 9.43
N ALA A 101 3.06 0.22 9.97
CA ALA A 101 1.85 -0.09 9.23
C ALA A 101 0.66 0.71 9.78
N ILE A 102 -0.21 1.13 8.87
CA ILE A 102 -1.50 1.72 9.20
C ILE A 102 -2.57 0.80 8.62
N ILE A 103 -3.55 0.42 9.44
CA ILE A 103 -4.67 -0.39 8.97
C ILE A 103 -5.87 0.52 8.67
N VAL A 104 -6.47 0.33 7.49
CA VAL A 104 -7.67 1.05 7.08
C VAL A 104 -8.89 0.14 7.28
N VAL A 105 -9.82 0.58 8.11
CA VAL A 105 -11.08 -0.12 8.43
C VAL A 105 -12.23 0.68 7.85
N ARG A 106 -13.05 0.06 7.00
CA ARG A 106 -14.20 0.72 6.37
C ARG A 106 -15.43 0.60 7.26
N SER A 107 -15.97 1.73 7.70
CA SER A 107 -17.13 1.79 8.58
C SER A 107 -18.34 1.08 7.97
N GLY A 108 -19.02 0.24 8.77
CA GLY A 108 -20.20 -0.51 8.34
C GLY A 108 -19.97 -1.55 7.24
N LYS A 109 -18.71 -1.79 6.84
CA LYS A 109 -18.34 -2.73 5.76
C LYS A 109 -17.33 -3.78 6.19
N THR A 110 -16.28 -3.38 6.90
CA THR A 110 -15.29 -4.32 7.42
C THR A 110 -15.87 -5.11 8.59
N ASP A 111 -15.81 -6.45 8.52
CA ASP A 111 -16.22 -7.30 9.63
C ASP A 111 -15.28 -7.09 10.83
N LYS A 112 -15.87 -6.81 11.99
CA LYS A 112 -15.13 -6.61 13.24
C LYS A 112 -14.33 -7.85 13.65
N SER A 113 -14.79 -9.04 13.27
CA SER A 113 -14.08 -10.30 13.55
C SER A 113 -12.69 -10.37 12.91
N LEU A 114 -12.46 -9.61 11.83
CA LEU A 114 -11.19 -9.58 11.11
C LEU A 114 -10.22 -8.53 11.67
N ILE A 115 -10.68 -7.60 12.51
CA ILE A 115 -9.85 -6.50 13.00
C ILE A 115 -8.81 -7.02 13.99
N ALA A 116 -9.22 -7.73 15.04
CA ALA A 116 -8.29 -8.22 16.08
C ALA A 116 -7.19 -9.12 15.51
N PRO A 117 -7.48 -10.13 14.66
CA PRO A 117 -6.43 -10.96 14.09
C PRO A 117 -5.53 -10.19 13.11
N SER A 118 -6.05 -9.17 12.41
CA SER A 118 -5.21 -8.29 11.57
C SER A 118 -4.24 -7.48 12.42
N LEU A 119 -4.68 -6.99 13.58
CA LEU A 119 -3.82 -6.29 14.52
C LEU A 119 -2.75 -7.23 15.11
N GLU A 120 -3.09 -8.48 15.41
CA GLU A 120 -2.12 -9.47 15.88
C GLU A 120 -1.02 -9.73 14.84
N ILE A 121 -1.38 -9.87 13.55
CA ILE A 121 -0.43 -10.05 12.45
C ILE A 121 0.52 -8.85 12.34
N LEU A 122 -0.01 -7.64 12.43
CA LEU A 122 0.79 -6.42 12.31
C LEU A 122 1.64 -6.13 13.57
N GLY A 123 1.20 -6.63 14.73
CA GLY A 123 1.94 -6.60 15.99
C GLY A 123 2.45 -5.20 16.37
N SER A 124 3.73 -5.11 16.73
CA SER A 124 4.37 -3.86 17.18
C SER A 124 4.61 -2.85 16.05
N LYS A 125 4.40 -3.22 14.79
CA LYS A 125 4.59 -2.32 13.64
C LYS A 125 3.39 -1.40 13.42
N ILE A 126 2.27 -1.59 14.13
CA ILE A 126 1.07 -0.77 13.94
C ILE A 126 1.30 0.63 14.50
N TRP A 127 1.21 1.63 13.63
CA TRP A 127 1.22 3.04 14.03
C TRP A 127 -0.18 3.59 14.30
N GLY A 128 -1.22 2.98 13.72
CA GLY A 128 -2.59 3.39 13.98
C GLY A 128 -3.64 2.73 13.09
N VAL A 129 -4.89 3.11 13.33
CA VAL A 129 -6.08 2.66 12.60
C VAL A 129 -6.76 3.87 11.96
N ILE A 130 -7.07 3.79 10.68
CA ILE A 130 -7.91 4.76 9.99
C ILE A 130 -9.31 4.18 9.84
N LEU A 131 -10.32 4.82 10.44
CA LEU A 131 -11.72 4.51 10.17
C LEU A 131 -12.19 5.31 8.95
N ASN A 132 -12.28 4.65 7.80
CA ASN A 132 -12.72 5.24 6.55
C ASN A 132 -14.24 5.09 6.33
N ASP A 133 -14.83 5.92 5.47
CA ASP A 133 -16.27 5.94 5.13
C ASP A 133 -17.19 6.04 6.36
N SER A 134 -16.72 6.63 7.46
CA SER A 134 -17.57 6.88 8.62
C SER A 134 -18.54 8.02 8.34
N VAL A 135 -19.82 7.79 8.59
CA VAL A 135 -20.81 8.86 8.62
C VAL A 135 -20.61 9.61 9.93
N ILE A 136 -20.14 10.85 9.84
CA ILE A 136 -19.99 11.73 11.00
C ILE A 136 -21.38 12.23 11.39
N ASN A 137 -22.07 11.48 12.25
CA ASN A 137 -23.25 11.99 12.94
C ASN A 137 -22.75 13.00 13.98
N GLY A 138 -22.98 14.29 13.70
CA GLY A 138 -22.37 15.41 14.41
C GLY A 138 -22.51 15.36 15.93
N SER A 139 -21.43 14.97 16.60
CA SER A 139 -21.11 15.60 17.89
C SER A 139 -20.40 16.91 17.58
N ALA A 140 -20.74 17.97 18.30
CA ALA A 140 -20.30 19.35 18.07
C ALA A 140 -18.76 19.55 17.99
N TYR A 141 -17.99 18.53 18.34
CA TYR A 141 -16.53 18.52 18.31
C TYR A 141 -15.93 18.46 16.89
N TYR A 142 -16.60 17.82 15.92
CA TYR A 142 -16.07 17.65 14.56
C TYR A 142 -16.57 18.68 13.53
N GLY A 143 -17.62 19.43 13.85
CA GLY A 143 -18.16 20.45 12.94
C GLY A 143 -17.18 21.59 12.61
N TYR A 144 -16.19 21.83 13.48
CA TYR A 144 -15.25 22.94 13.32
C TYR A 144 -14.07 22.62 12.37
N TYR A 145 -13.72 21.34 12.18
CA TYR A 145 -12.61 20.93 11.30
C TYR A 145 -13.06 20.45 9.91
N GLY A 146 -14.34 20.07 9.74
CA GLY A 146 -14.90 19.65 8.46
C GLY A 146 -15.30 20.81 7.53
N MET A 147 -15.27 22.06 8.00
CA MET A 147 -15.55 23.24 7.18
C MET A 147 -14.31 24.13 7.04
N LYS A 148 -13.38 23.74 6.17
CA LYS A 148 -12.66 24.74 5.36
C LYS A 148 -13.18 24.66 3.94
N LYS A 149 -14.12 25.58 3.67
CA LYS A 149 -14.67 25.91 2.36
C LYS A 149 -13.55 26.38 1.42
N GLY A 150 -13.60 25.91 0.17
CA GLY A 150 -13.24 26.74 -0.98
C GLY A 150 -14.37 27.71 -1.30
#